data_AF-A0A977KS53-F1
#
_entry.id   AF-A0A977KS53-F1
#
_cell.length_a   1.000
_cell.length_b   1.000
_cell.length_c   1.000
_cell.angle_alpha   90.00
_cell.angle_beta   90.00
_cell.angle_gamma   90.00
#
_symmetry.space_group_name_H-M   'P 1'
#
loop_
_entity.id
_entity.type
_entity.pdbx_description
1 polymer ?
#
loop_
_entity_poly.entity_id
_entity_poly.type
_entity_poly.pdbx_seq_one_letter_code
_entity_poly.pdbx_strand_id
1 'polypeptide(L)'
;MPDISNSETTFQNNTESQDSKPQRPKKPELYFLKTYPFRYDSSHHHPQEQDYWNETVEIETSQGQTLTITAYLLRVYPTTFNEYDAYMDIPYCSLSDITGPVKSPDIKTAKSPRLEKIWKVVAGPQESTINGYFRGDYTNNNPPAWIFGLRLLSQEQSRAIAAS
;
A
#
# COMPACT_ATOMS: atom_id res chain seq x y z
N MET A 1 91.24 -5.34 -21.67
CA MET A 1 90.05 -6.22 -21.70
C MET A 1 88.93 -5.40 -22.35
N PRO A 2 88.18 -6.00 -23.29
CA PRO A 2 87.82 -5.37 -24.56
C PRO A 2 86.37 -4.84 -24.61
N ASP A 3 86.07 -4.15 -25.73
CA ASP A 3 84.84 -4.24 -26.55
C ASP A 3 83.47 -3.95 -25.92
N ILE A 4 82.41 -3.57 -26.64
CA ILE A 4 82.10 -3.00 -27.97
C ILE A 4 80.64 -2.51 -27.79
N SER A 5 80.19 -1.66 -28.69
CA SER A 5 78.81 -1.21 -28.86
C SER A 5 77.74 -2.28 -28.60
N ASN A 6 76.53 -1.83 -28.19
CA ASN A 6 75.28 -2.06 -28.92
C ASN A 6 74.09 -1.66 -28.02
N SER A 7 73.27 -0.72 -28.49
CA SER A 7 71.95 -0.98 -29.09
C SER A 7 70.92 -1.35 -28.02
N GLU A 8 69.94 -0.49 -27.80
CA GLU A 8 68.60 -0.66 -28.37
C GLU A 8 67.63 -1.20 -27.32
N THR A 9 66.52 -0.48 -27.16
CA THR A 9 65.14 -0.99 -27.02
C THR A 9 64.92 -1.93 -25.81
N THR A 10 63.97 -1.69 -24.92
CA THR A 10 62.54 -1.94 -25.20
C THR A 10 61.73 -1.68 -23.93
N PHE A 11 60.65 -0.91 -24.12
CA PHE A 11 59.35 -0.89 -23.43
C PHE A 11 59.14 -1.78 -22.19
N GLN A 12 58.51 -1.18 -21.17
CA GLN A 12 57.16 -1.60 -20.78
C GLN A 12 56.38 -0.44 -20.13
N ASN A 13 55.39 0.04 -20.87
CA ASN A 13 54.28 0.84 -20.39
C ASN A 13 53.40 -0.03 -19.48
N ASN A 14 53.02 0.49 -18.31
CA ASN A 14 51.79 0.06 -17.63
C ASN A 14 50.80 1.22 -17.67
N THR A 15 50.05 1.26 -18.77
CA THR A 15 48.76 1.96 -18.84
C THR A 15 47.71 0.91 -18.48
N GLU A 16 47.24 0.89 -17.24
CA GLU A 16 46.03 0.15 -16.92
C GLU A 16 44.82 0.89 -17.48
N SER A 17 44.32 0.36 -18.60
CA SER A 17 42.93 0.51 -19.03
C SER A 17 42.03 -0.10 -17.96
N GLN A 18 41.06 0.65 -17.44
CA GLN A 18 39.88 0.05 -16.85
C GLN A 18 38.68 0.30 -17.76
N ASP A 19 38.34 -0.78 -18.46
CA ASP A 19 37.14 -0.96 -19.27
C ASP A 19 35.88 -0.45 -18.56
N SER A 20 35.17 0.44 -19.25
CA SER A 20 33.81 0.84 -18.92
C SER A 20 32.87 -0.37 -19.02
N LYS A 21 32.45 -0.91 -17.87
CA LYS A 21 31.42 -1.96 -17.81
C LYS A 21 30.09 -1.44 -18.38
N PRO A 22 29.36 -2.26 -19.16
CA PRO A 22 28.08 -1.86 -19.72
C PRO A 22 27.05 -1.59 -18.61
N GLN A 23 26.47 -0.40 -18.66
CA GLN A 23 25.49 0.09 -17.70
C GLN A 23 24.21 -0.75 -17.84
N ARG A 24 23.86 -1.51 -16.80
CA ARG A 24 22.61 -2.26 -16.73
C ARG A 24 21.42 -1.32 -16.99
N PRO A 25 20.42 -1.71 -17.80
CA PRO A 25 19.20 -0.94 -17.94
C PRO A 25 18.60 -0.69 -16.55
N LYS A 26 18.25 0.58 -16.27
CA LYS A 26 17.58 0.94 -15.01
C LYS A 26 16.28 0.12 -14.93
N LYS A 27 16.27 -0.84 -14.01
CA LYS A 27 15.08 -1.58 -13.62
C LYS A 27 14.02 -0.54 -13.22
N PRO A 28 12.77 -0.62 -13.72
CA PRO A 28 11.73 0.31 -13.28
C PRO A 28 11.64 0.24 -11.76
N GLU A 29 11.71 1.40 -11.10
CA GLU A 29 11.45 1.54 -9.67
C GLU A 29 10.04 1.01 -9.43
N LEU A 30 9.98 -0.23 -8.95
CA LEU A 30 8.82 -0.74 -8.23
C LEU A 30 8.68 0.18 -7.03
N TYR A 31 7.70 1.09 -7.09
CA TYR A 31 7.22 1.87 -5.96
C TYR A 31 6.68 0.88 -4.92
N PHE A 32 7.58 0.30 -4.13
CA PHE A 32 7.22 -0.30 -2.86
C PHE A 32 6.59 0.84 -2.07
N LEU A 33 5.27 0.77 -1.93
CA LEU A 33 4.50 1.53 -0.97
C LEU A 33 5.29 1.51 0.34
N LYS A 34 5.89 2.66 0.66
CA LYS A 34 6.48 2.91 1.97
C LYS A 34 5.32 2.70 2.93
N THR A 35 5.33 1.57 3.63
CA THR A 35 4.33 1.24 4.65
C THR A 35 4.42 2.35 5.68
N TYR A 36 3.50 3.30 5.59
CA TYR A 36 3.39 4.38 6.56
C TYR A 36 3.06 3.72 7.89
N PRO A 37 3.91 3.86 8.92
CA PRO A 37 3.61 3.29 10.22
C PRO A 37 2.32 3.97 10.71
N PHE A 38 1.28 3.18 10.94
CA PHE A 38 0.11 3.60 11.70
C PHE A 38 0.63 4.25 12.99
N ARG A 39 0.39 5.56 13.16
CA ARG A 39 0.93 6.28 14.32
C ARG A 39 0.27 5.73 15.59
N TYR A 40 1.10 5.11 16.42
CA TYR A 40 0.71 4.46 17.69
C TYR A 40 0.20 5.46 18.74
N ASP A 41 0.30 6.77 18.50
CA ASP A 41 -0.09 7.85 19.43
C ASP A 41 -1.54 8.35 19.24
N SER A 42 -2.28 7.83 18.26
CA SER A 42 -3.47 8.52 17.76
C SER A 42 -4.78 8.11 18.47
N SER A 43 -4.79 7.90 19.78
CA SER A 43 -6.01 7.59 20.57
C SER A 43 -7.06 8.72 20.64
N HIS A 44 -7.00 9.68 19.72
CA HIS A 44 -7.97 10.75 19.59
C HIS A 44 -8.81 10.44 18.36
N HIS A 45 -10.07 10.16 18.59
CA HIS A 45 -11.08 10.08 17.53
C HIS A 45 -11.25 11.46 16.91
N HIS A 46 -11.57 11.54 15.63
CA HIS A 46 -11.99 12.83 15.07
C HIS A 46 -13.35 13.17 15.70
N PRO A 47 -13.57 14.37 16.28
CA PRO A 47 -14.78 14.68 17.07
C PRO A 47 -16.09 14.62 16.27
N GLN A 48 -15.98 14.54 14.95
CA GLN A 48 -17.08 14.48 13.99
C GLN A 48 -16.96 13.30 13.03
N GLU A 49 -16.19 12.26 13.39
CA GLU A 49 -16.17 11.02 12.61
C GLU A 49 -17.56 10.38 12.57
N GLN A 50 -17.85 9.71 11.46
CA GLN A 50 -19.09 8.97 11.26
C GLN A 50 -18.78 7.51 11.02
N ASP A 51 -19.36 6.65 11.85
CA ASP A 51 -19.20 5.21 11.77
C ASP A 51 -20.35 4.59 11.00
N TYR A 52 -20.00 3.82 9.98
CA TYR A 52 -20.93 3.03 9.18
C TYR A 52 -20.61 1.56 9.41
N TRP A 53 -21.37 0.94 10.30
CA TRP A 53 -21.24 -0.47 10.66
C TRP A 53 -21.86 -1.37 9.59
N ASN A 54 -21.18 -2.48 9.27
CA ASN A 54 -21.61 -3.46 8.28
C ASN A 54 -21.91 -2.83 6.90
N GLU A 55 -21.08 -1.88 6.49
CA GLU A 55 -21.24 -1.18 5.22
C GLU A 55 -20.88 -2.10 4.04
N THR A 56 -21.78 -2.21 3.08
CA THR A 56 -21.49 -2.88 1.81
C THR A 56 -20.60 -1.99 0.94
N VAL A 57 -19.44 -2.52 0.55
CA VAL A 57 -18.48 -1.83 -0.30
C VAL A 57 -18.11 -2.69 -1.50
N GLU A 58 -17.92 -2.03 -2.63
CA GLU A 58 -17.29 -2.60 -3.82
C GLU A 58 -15.79 -2.33 -3.71
N ILE A 59 -14.97 -3.38 -3.69
CA ILE A 59 -13.52 -3.28 -3.68
C ILE A 59 -12.96 -3.73 -5.02
N GLU A 60 -11.87 -3.11 -5.44
CA GLU A 60 -11.09 -3.54 -6.60
C GLU A 60 -9.69 -3.96 -6.15
N THR A 61 -9.24 -5.14 -6.58
CA THR A 61 -7.89 -5.62 -6.29
C THR A 61 -6.87 -5.08 -7.28
N SER A 62 -5.57 -5.19 -6.96
CA SER A 62 -4.50 -4.84 -7.92
C SER A 62 -4.54 -5.63 -9.23
N GLN A 63 -5.24 -6.76 -9.26
CA GLN A 63 -5.44 -7.60 -10.45
C GLN A 63 -6.67 -7.18 -11.27
N GLY A 64 -7.38 -6.12 -10.87
CA GLY A 64 -8.60 -5.65 -11.54
C GLY A 64 -9.85 -6.46 -11.19
N GLN A 65 -9.78 -7.34 -10.19
CA GLN A 65 -10.95 -8.08 -9.73
C GLN A 65 -11.82 -7.17 -8.87
N THR A 66 -13.09 -7.01 -9.24
CA THR A 66 -14.08 -6.28 -8.45
C THR A 66 -14.92 -7.23 -7.63
N LEU A 67 -15.13 -6.91 -6.35
CA LEU A 67 -15.85 -7.75 -5.41
C LEU A 67 -16.73 -6.89 -4.51
N THR A 68 -17.93 -7.38 -4.21
CA THR A 68 -18.80 -6.78 -3.21
C THR A 68 -18.61 -7.50 -1.89
N ILE A 69 -18.21 -6.77 -0.86
CA ILE A 69 -18.00 -7.30 0.49
C ILE A 69 -18.72 -6.44 1.51
N THR A 70 -18.85 -6.95 2.73
CA THR A 70 -19.29 -6.17 3.89
C THR A 70 -18.07 -5.79 4.71
N ALA A 71 -17.76 -4.49 4.76
CA ALA A 71 -16.84 -3.93 5.72
C ALA A 71 -17.55 -3.89 7.09
N TYR A 72 -16.89 -4.39 8.13
CA TYR A 72 -17.47 -4.36 9.47
C TYR A 72 -17.62 -2.92 9.98
N LEU A 73 -16.62 -2.09 9.69
CA LEU A 73 -16.65 -0.66 9.95
C LEU A 73 -16.10 0.09 8.74
N LEU A 74 -16.84 1.10 8.28
CA LEU A 74 -16.31 2.19 7.48
C LEU A 74 -16.45 3.47 8.30
N ARG A 75 -15.33 4.04 8.74
CA ARG A 75 -15.28 5.30 9.46
C ARG A 75 -14.90 6.42 8.52
N VAL A 76 -15.77 7.41 8.35
CA VAL A 76 -15.52 8.54 7.44
C VAL A 76 -15.29 9.81 8.24
N TYR A 77 -14.26 10.57 7.84
CA TYR A 77 -13.94 11.86 8.43
C TYR A 77 -14.50 13.00 7.59
N PRO A 78 -15.01 14.09 8.21
CA PRO A 78 -15.47 15.26 7.47
C PRO A 78 -14.32 16.08 6.88
N THR A 79 -13.14 15.97 7.48
CA THR A 79 -11.87 16.51 6.99
C THR A 79 -10.78 15.46 7.18
N THR A 80 -9.73 15.50 6.36
CA THR A 80 -8.60 14.59 6.50
C THR A 80 -8.10 14.54 7.94
N PHE A 81 -8.00 13.33 8.50
CA PHE A 81 -7.55 13.07 9.85
C PHE A 81 -6.51 11.94 9.84
N ASN A 82 -5.37 12.15 10.51
CA ASN A 82 -4.22 11.24 10.45
C ASN A 82 -3.77 10.89 9.02
N GLU A 83 -3.89 11.84 8.08
CA GLU A 83 -3.56 11.69 6.65
C GLU A 83 -4.59 10.88 5.82
N TYR A 84 -5.68 10.40 6.44
CA TYR A 84 -6.75 9.64 5.80
C TYR A 84 -8.07 10.41 5.78
N ASP A 85 -8.93 10.11 4.80
CA ASP A 85 -10.31 10.62 4.75
C ASP A 85 -11.31 9.58 5.28
N ALA A 86 -10.90 8.32 5.36
CA ALA A 86 -11.66 7.24 6.00
C ALA A 86 -10.74 6.10 6.46
N TYR A 87 -11.24 5.28 7.37
CA TYR A 87 -10.73 3.94 7.66
C TYR A 87 -11.77 2.89 7.32
N MET A 88 -11.30 1.72 6.91
CA MET A 88 -12.15 0.58 6.61
C MET A 88 -11.59 -0.69 7.24
N ASP A 89 -12.46 -1.43 7.92
CA ASP A 89 -12.15 -2.67 8.60
C ASP A 89 -12.89 -3.81 7.90
N ILE A 90 -12.14 -4.80 7.44
CA ILE A 90 -12.71 -5.97 6.75
C ILE A 90 -12.38 -7.23 7.56
N PRO A 91 -13.39 -7.93 8.12
CA PRO A 91 -13.17 -9.21 8.80
C PRO A 91 -12.48 -10.22 7.90
N TYR A 92 -11.58 -11.04 8.47
CA TYR A 92 -10.87 -12.08 7.70
C TYR A 92 -11.84 -13.05 7.01
N CYS A 93 -12.97 -13.35 7.63
CA CYS A 93 -14.00 -14.21 7.05
C CYS A 93 -14.70 -13.61 5.83
N SER A 94 -14.72 -12.28 5.68
CA SER A 94 -15.34 -11.60 4.52
C SER A 94 -14.48 -11.70 3.25
N LEU A 95 -13.26 -12.21 3.35
CA LEU A 95 -12.29 -12.27 2.25
C LEU A 95 -11.83 -13.70 1.93
N SER A 96 -12.46 -14.70 2.55
CA SER A 96 -12.11 -16.12 2.41
C SER A 96 -12.01 -16.59 0.97
N ASP A 97 -12.85 -16.02 0.10
CA ASP A 97 -12.98 -16.41 -1.30
C ASP A 97 -11.84 -15.84 -2.19
N ILE A 98 -11.06 -14.89 -1.67
CA ILE A 98 -10.09 -14.09 -2.43
C ILE A 98 -8.66 -14.45 -2.03
N THR A 99 -8.43 -14.61 -0.73
CA THR A 99 -7.07 -14.69 -0.18
C THR A 99 -6.60 -16.12 0.10
N GLY A 100 -7.51 -17.11 0.06
CA GLY A 100 -7.29 -18.37 0.77
C GLY A 100 -7.15 -18.12 2.28
N PRO A 101 -6.71 -19.11 3.09
CA PRO A 101 -6.55 -18.91 4.52
C PRO A 101 -5.49 -17.82 4.80
N VAL A 102 -5.97 -16.70 5.34
CA VAL A 102 -5.20 -15.59 5.95
C VAL A 102 -4.04 -15.07 5.08
N LYS A 103 -4.32 -14.64 3.84
CA LYS A 103 -3.40 -13.74 3.13
C LYS A 103 -3.88 -12.30 3.21
N SER A 104 -2.91 -11.41 3.30
CA SER A 104 -3.08 -9.96 3.19
C SER A 104 -3.82 -9.61 1.88
N PRO A 105 -4.93 -8.85 1.92
CA PRO A 105 -5.70 -8.52 0.74
C PRO A 105 -5.02 -7.40 -0.06
N ASP A 106 -4.88 -7.60 -1.36
CA ASP A 106 -4.29 -6.60 -2.26
C ASP A 106 -5.39 -5.71 -2.87
N ILE A 107 -5.97 -4.85 -2.04
CA ILE A 107 -7.07 -3.93 -2.39
C ILE A 107 -6.50 -2.57 -2.79
N LYS A 108 -6.93 -2.06 -3.95
CA LYS A 108 -6.56 -0.73 -4.45
C LYS A 108 -7.63 0.33 -4.21
N THR A 109 -8.89 -0.01 -4.40
CA THR A 109 -10.00 0.93 -4.29
C THR A 109 -11.12 0.34 -3.47
N ALA A 110 -11.88 1.22 -2.84
CA ALA A 110 -13.11 0.89 -2.15
C ALA A 110 -14.16 1.92 -2.54
N LYS A 111 -15.37 1.47 -2.86
CA LYS A 111 -16.51 2.31 -3.19
C LYS A 111 -17.66 1.95 -2.28
N SER A 112 -18.25 2.95 -1.65
CA SER A 112 -19.57 2.79 -0.99
C SER A 112 -20.60 3.39 -1.94
N PRO A 113 -21.45 2.56 -2.58
CA PRO A 113 -22.54 3.06 -3.41
C PRO A 113 -23.52 3.91 -2.60
N ARG A 114 -23.80 3.53 -1.35
CA ARG A 114 -24.74 4.23 -0.47
C ARG A 114 -24.26 5.64 -0.12
N LEU A 115 -22.96 5.84 0.04
CA LEU A 115 -22.37 7.14 0.34
C LEU A 115 -21.95 7.91 -0.92
N GLU A 116 -22.09 7.31 -2.10
CA GLU A 116 -21.63 7.85 -3.39
C GLU A 116 -20.15 8.29 -3.36
N LYS A 117 -19.32 7.51 -2.68
CA LYS A 117 -17.90 7.82 -2.47
C LYS A 117 -17.01 6.69 -2.97
N ILE A 118 -15.90 7.08 -3.57
CA ILE A 118 -14.84 6.18 -4.00
C ILE A 118 -13.53 6.64 -3.36
N TRP A 119 -12.85 5.70 -2.73
CA TRP A 119 -11.56 5.92 -2.12
C TRP A 119 -10.50 5.06 -2.80
N LYS A 120 -9.27 5.58 -2.81
CA LYS A 120 -8.08 4.76 -2.99
C LYS A 120 -7.56 4.32 -1.63
N VAL A 121 -7.07 3.08 -1.58
CA VAL A 121 -6.30 2.57 -0.44
C VAL A 121 -4.91 3.23 -0.48
N VAL A 122 -4.52 3.86 0.62
CA VAL A 122 -3.22 4.54 0.76
C VAL A 122 -2.38 3.99 1.91
N ALA A 123 -2.97 3.17 2.79
CA ALA A 123 -2.28 2.45 3.85
C ALA A 123 -2.98 1.13 4.19
N GLY A 124 -2.22 0.20 4.77
CA GLY A 124 -2.65 -1.16 5.03
C GLY A 124 -2.33 -2.13 3.88
N PRO A 125 -2.84 -3.37 3.93
CA PRO A 125 -3.63 -3.92 5.03
C PRO A 125 -2.79 -4.09 6.31
N GLN A 126 -3.37 -3.74 7.45
CA GLN A 126 -2.79 -4.00 8.76
C GLN A 126 -3.69 -4.97 9.53
N GLU A 127 -3.09 -5.97 10.17
CA GLU A 127 -3.83 -6.89 11.04
C GLU A 127 -4.34 -6.17 12.28
N SER A 128 -5.63 -6.36 12.55
CA SER A 128 -6.25 -6.10 13.84
C SER A 128 -6.56 -7.44 14.50
N THR A 129 -5.82 -7.75 15.56
CA THR A 129 -6.02 -8.97 16.34
C THR A 129 -7.37 -8.94 17.07
N ILE A 130 -7.86 -10.12 17.47
CA ILE A 130 -8.98 -10.24 18.43
C ILE A 130 -8.62 -9.42 19.69
N ASN A 131 -9.48 -8.48 20.08
CA ASN A 131 -9.23 -7.48 21.15
C ASN A 131 -8.10 -6.45 20.87
N GLY A 132 -7.62 -6.34 19.64
CA GLY A 132 -6.60 -5.37 19.24
C GLY A 132 -7.20 -3.98 19.00
N TYR A 133 -6.57 -2.94 19.57
CA TYR A 133 -6.66 -1.49 19.28
C TYR A 133 -7.96 -0.95 18.65
N PHE A 134 -9.11 -1.47 19.07
CA PHE A 134 -10.40 -1.10 18.51
C PHE A 134 -10.76 0.31 18.94
N ARG A 135 -11.05 1.17 17.97
CA ARG A 135 -11.50 2.54 18.20
C ARG A 135 -13.02 2.65 18.06
N GLY A 136 -13.81 1.68 18.50
CA GLY A 136 -15.25 1.74 18.20
C GLY A 136 -16.16 0.98 19.12
N ASP A 137 -15.74 -0.17 19.65
CA ASP A 137 -16.54 -0.87 20.65
C ASP A 137 -15.66 -1.82 21.47
N TYR A 138 -15.80 -1.75 22.80
CA TYR A 138 -15.15 -2.64 23.78
C TYR A 138 -15.99 -3.90 24.05
N THR A 139 -16.95 -4.22 23.18
CA THR A 139 -17.78 -5.41 23.34
C THR A 139 -17.02 -6.67 22.92
N ASN A 140 -17.16 -7.71 23.73
CA ASN A 140 -16.50 -9.01 23.55
C ASN A 140 -17.04 -9.76 22.33
N ASN A 141 -16.73 -9.37 21.08
CA ASN A 141 -16.89 -10.24 19.91
C ASN A 141 -16.28 -9.74 18.58
N ASN A 142 -15.35 -8.79 18.58
CA ASN A 142 -14.83 -8.28 17.30
C ASN A 142 -13.98 -9.35 16.58
N PRO A 143 -14.36 -9.76 15.35
CA PRO A 143 -13.58 -10.72 14.58
C PRO A 143 -12.24 -10.09 14.19
N PRO A 144 -11.18 -10.89 14.00
CA PRO A 144 -9.93 -10.37 13.46
C PRO A 144 -10.18 -9.80 12.06
N ALA A 145 -9.55 -8.66 11.79
CA ALA A 145 -9.85 -7.85 10.61
C ALA A 145 -8.60 -7.22 10.01
N TRP A 146 -8.68 -6.92 8.71
CA TRP A 146 -7.72 -6.10 8.00
C TRP A 146 -8.17 -4.64 8.02
N ILE A 147 -7.28 -3.75 8.44
CA ILE A 147 -7.52 -2.30 8.48
C ILE A 147 -6.84 -1.64 7.29
N PHE A 148 -7.58 -0.73 6.64
CA PHE A 148 -7.11 0.06 5.51
C PHE A 148 -7.31 1.56 5.79
N GLY A 149 -6.29 2.34 5.46
CA GLY A 149 -6.37 3.80 5.41
C GLY A 149 -6.77 4.24 4.01
N LEU A 150 -7.79 5.09 3.92
CA LEU A 150 -8.44 5.47 2.67
C LEU A 150 -8.29 6.96 2.38
N ARG A 151 -8.10 7.30 1.10
CA ARG A 151 -8.10 8.68 0.60
C ARG A 151 -9.24 8.85 -0.40
N LEU A 152 -10.08 9.86 -0.19
CA LEU A 152 -11.20 10.14 -1.09
C LEU A 152 -10.66 10.55 -2.46
N LEU A 153 -11.20 9.96 -3.52
CA LEU A 153 -10.86 10.35 -4.88
C LEU A 153 -11.62 11.61 -5.27
N SER A 154 -10.98 12.45 -6.10
CA SER A 154 -11.68 13.56 -6.72
C SER A 154 -12.75 13.05 -7.67
N GLN A 155 -13.76 13.88 -7.96
CA GLN A 155 -14.83 13.51 -8.89
C GLN A 155 -14.32 13.09 -10.28
N GLU A 156 -13.22 13.71 -10.74
CA GLU A 156 -12.55 13.36 -11.99
C GLU A 156 -11.91 11.97 -11.92
N GLN A 157 -11.22 11.66 -10.83
CA GLN A 157 -10.60 10.36 -10.59
C GLN A 157 -11.67 9.25 -10.45
N SER A 158 -12.78 9.56 -9.78
CA SER A 158 -13.91 8.63 -9.66
C SER A 158 -14.53 8.28 -11.00
N ARG A 159 -14.66 9.25 -11.92
CA ARG A 159 -15.18 9.02 -13.27
C ARG A 159 -14.26 8.17 -14.13
N ALA A 160 -12.95 8.35 -14.01
CA ALA A 160 -11.98 7.55 -14.76
C ALA A 160 -12.06 6.06 -14.37
N ILE A 161 -12.28 5.75 -13.09
CA ILE A 161 -12.43 4.37 -12.60
C ILE A 161 -13.79 3.78 -12.97
N ALA A 162 -14.86 4.58 -12.96
CA ALA A 162 -16.18 4.10 -13.36
C ALA A 162 -16.31 3.79 -14.87
N ALA A 163 -15.37 4.25 -15.70
CA ALA A 163 -15.39 4.09 -17.16
C ALA A 163 -14.44 2.99 -17.69
N SER A 164 -13.62 2.41 -16.83
CA SER A 164 -12.68 1.31 -17.13
C SER A 164 -13.27 -0.04 -16.81
#